data_AF-A0A218PT30-F1
#
_entry.id   AF-A0A218PT30-F1
#
_cell.length_a   1.000
_cell.length_b   1.000
_cell.length_c   1.000
_cell.angle_alpha   90.00
_cell.angle_beta   90.00
_cell.angle_gamma   90.00
#
_symmetry.space_group_name_H-M   'P 1'
#
loop_
_entity.id
_entity.type
_entity.pdbx_description
1 polymer ?
#
loop_
_entity_poly.entity_id
_entity_poly.type
_entity_poly.pdbx_seq_one_letter_code
_entity_poly.pdbx_strand_id
1 'polypeptide(L)'
;MAKVDAPVMPTAKTLTSSIEACITNGERLIDDAMWLECQEPPASKLVLAMLAQEEYAKAFLLFLVREDVIRWSPYLLRAMNDHICKQLVGTVIEYINPLEDESEEEMVKRIREEVMCGLGIPLAVADAISILRHEKIGRWVSNNWQWSEPPDYAAPALHIAEGKRDRLKQDALYVRIGRDGRAVSTPTSANPMASDEEFERAWSYRHLMSTLLRKGGHSSSRYQNALEFIRKLFAHYPEAHVMRN
;
A
#
# COMPACT_ATOMS: atom_id res chain seq x y z
N MET A 1 -10.00 -27.01 25.23
CA MET A 1 -9.24 -25.93 24.56
C MET A 1 -8.69 -26.52 23.26
N ALA A 2 -9.12 -26.01 22.10
CA ALA A 2 -8.55 -26.45 20.84
C ALA A 2 -7.08 -26.00 20.80
N LYS A 3 -6.15 -26.90 20.48
CA LYS A 3 -4.79 -26.51 20.14
C LYS A 3 -4.88 -25.58 18.93
N VAL A 4 -4.55 -24.30 19.13
CA VAL A 4 -4.33 -23.40 18.01
C VAL A 4 -3.00 -23.84 17.44
N ASP A 5 -3.04 -24.52 16.29
CA ASP A 5 -1.83 -24.93 15.60
C ASP A 5 -0.96 -23.69 15.33
N ALA A 6 0.36 -23.84 15.52
CA ALA A 6 1.30 -22.78 15.21
C ALA A 6 1.08 -22.33 13.74
N PRO A 7 1.12 -21.03 13.46
CA PRO A 7 0.85 -20.53 12.11
C PRO A 7 1.83 -21.16 11.12
N VAL A 8 1.29 -21.86 10.13
CA VAL A 8 2.09 -22.48 9.06
C VAL A 8 2.76 -21.36 8.27
N MET A 9 4.10 -21.30 8.37
CA MET A 9 4.89 -20.36 7.58
C MET A 9 4.82 -20.75 6.10
N PRO A 10 4.47 -19.82 5.20
CA PRO A 10 4.43 -20.11 3.78
C PRO A 10 5.85 -20.37 3.25
N THR A 11 5.99 -21.35 2.36
CA THR A 11 7.28 -21.63 1.72
C THR A 11 7.62 -20.54 0.70
N ALA A 12 8.89 -20.38 0.36
CA ALA A 12 9.32 -19.46 -0.71
C ALA A 12 8.59 -19.74 -2.04
N LYS A 13 8.36 -21.02 -2.37
CA LYS A 13 7.58 -21.41 -3.56
C LYS A 13 6.12 -20.94 -3.48
N THR A 14 5.48 -21.14 -2.34
CA THR A 14 4.10 -20.66 -2.08
C THR A 14 4.02 -19.14 -2.19
N LEU A 15 4.98 -18.41 -1.62
CA LEU A 15 5.04 -16.96 -1.70
C LEU A 15 5.23 -16.49 -3.14
N THR A 16 6.17 -17.07 -3.89
CA THR A 16 6.39 -16.73 -5.31
C THR A 16 5.13 -16.94 -6.14
N SER A 17 4.46 -18.09 -6.04
CA SER A 17 3.21 -18.33 -6.78
C SER A 17 2.08 -17.37 -6.36
N SER A 18 2.07 -16.92 -5.09
CA SER A 18 1.08 -15.93 -4.61
C SER A 18 1.38 -14.53 -5.15
N ILE A 19 2.66 -14.15 -5.22
CA ILE A 19 3.12 -12.89 -5.82
C ILE A 19 2.74 -12.86 -7.30
N GLU A 20 3.02 -13.94 -8.04
CA GLU A 20 2.64 -14.10 -9.45
C GLU A 20 1.13 -13.95 -9.64
N ALA A 21 0.31 -14.61 -8.81
CA ALA A 21 -1.14 -14.52 -8.88
C ALA A 21 -1.66 -13.08 -8.66
N CYS A 22 -1.10 -12.35 -7.69
CA CYS A 22 -1.44 -10.95 -7.48
C CYS A 22 -1.03 -10.07 -8.67
N ILE A 23 0.17 -10.28 -9.24
CA ILE A 23 0.64 -9.54 -10.42
C ILE A 23 -0.29 -9.79 -11.60
N THR A 24 -0.59 -11.05 -11.92
CA THR A 24 -1.49 -11.43 -13.03
C THR A 24 -2.89 -10.85 -12.85
N ASN A 25 -3.44 -10.84 -11.63
CA ASN A 25 -4.74 -10.22 -11.39
C ASN A 25 -4.68 -8.69 -11.56
N GLY A 26 -3.60 -8.04 -11.11
CA GLY A 26 -3.37 -6.62 -11.36
C GLY A 26 -3.26 -6.30 -12.85
N GLU A 27 -2.55 -7.12 -13.63
CA GLU A 27 -2.42 -6.97 -15.09
C GLU A 27 -3.77 -7.08 -15.78
N ARG A 28 -4.56 -8.11 -15.44
CA ARG A 28 -5.93 -8.25 -15.94
C ARG A 28 -6.78 -7.00 -15.65
N LEU A 29 -6.67 -6.43 -14.45
CA LEU A 29 -7.42 -5.22 -14.07
C LEU A 29 -6.98 -3.98 -14.87
N ILE A 30 -5.68 -3.83 -15.15
CA ILE A 30 -5.18 -2.76 -16.02
C ILE A 30 -5.66 -2.97 -17.45
N ASP A 31 -5.58 -4.19 -17.97
CA ASP A 31 -6.07 -4.51 -19.32
C ASP A 31 -7.57 -4.20 -19.44
N ASP A 32 -8.38 -4.59 -18.44
CA ASP A 32 -9.80 -4.24 -18.36
C ASP A 32 -10.01 -2.71 -18.31
N ALA A 33 -9.17 -1.97 -17.55
CA ALA A 33 -9.24 -0.51 -17.48
C ALA A 33 -8.89 0.17 -18.81
N MET A 34 -7.95 -0.39 -19.57
CA MET A 34 -7.55 0.10 -20.89
C MET A 34 -8.71 0.02 -21.90
N TRP A 35 -9.53 -1.03 -21.84
CA TRP A 35 -10.76 -1.13 -22.66
C TRP A 35 -11.80 -0.04 -22.36
N LEU A 36 -11.67 0.65 -21.23
CA LEU A 36 -12.57 1.71 -20.78
C LEU A 36 -12.00 3.12 -21.01
N GLU A 37 -10.84 3.25 -21.66
CA GLU A 37 -10.13 4.53 -21.82
C GLU A 37 -10.98 5.64 -22.45
N CYS A 38 -11.82 5.30 -23.42
CA CYS A 38 -12.70 6.25 -24.11
C CYS A 38 -14.14 6.25 -23.58
N GLN A 39 -14.42 5.59 -22.44
CA GLN A 39 -15.77 5.53 -21.88
C GLN A 39 -16.03 6.64 -20.87
N GLU A 40 -17.20 7.25 -20.98
CA GLU A 40 -17.69 8.28 -20.06
C GLU A 40 -18.88 7.73 -19.25
N PRO A 41 -18.91 7.92 -17.92
CA PRO A 41 -17.88 8.57 -17.10
C PRO A 41 -16.64 7.67 -16.88
N PRO A 42 -15.45 8.23 -16.58
CA PRO A 42 -14.20 7.48 -16.41
C PRO A 42 -14.14 6.67 -15.09
N ALA A 43 -15.26 6.60 -14.36
CA ALA A 43 -15.31 6.09 -13.00
C ALA A 43 -14.91 4.61 -12.91
N SER A 44 -15.28 3.80 -13.91
CA SER A 44 -14.91 2.39 -13.96
C SER A 44 -13.42 2.19 -14.23
N LYS A 45 -12.81 2.98 -15.14
CA LYS A 45 -11.35 2.97 -15.39
C LYS A 45 -10.59 3.31 -14.11
N LEU A 46 -10.99 4.39 -13.44
CA LEU A 46 -10.43 4.84 -12.17
C LEU A 46 -10.43 3.72 -11.13
N VAL A 47 -11.57 3.06 -10.94
CA VAL A 47 -11.71 2.03 -9.91
C VAL A 47 -10.87 0.80 -10.24
N LEU A 48 -10.87 0.35 -11.49
CA LEU A 48 -10.06 -0.80 -11.90
C LEU A 48 -8.56 -0.53 -11.73
N ALA A 49 -8.10 0.67 -12.06
CA ALA A 49 -6.72 1.10 -11.84
C ALA A 49 -6.35 1.09 -10.34
N MET A 50 -7.22 1.62 -9.47
CA MET A 50 -7.00 1.58 -8.02
C MET A 50 -7.01 0.15 -7.46
N LEU A 51 -7.86 -0.74 -7.99
CA LEU A 51 -7.86 -2.16 -7.61
C LEU A 51 -6.58 -2.87 -8.06
N ALA A 52 -6.05 -2.55 -9.25
CA ALA A 52 -4.77 -3.09 -9.72
C ALA A 52 -3.63 -2.67 -8.77
N GLN A 53 -3.57 -1.41 -8.37
CA GLN A 53 -2.61 -0.93 -7.36
C GLN A 53 -2.70 -1.72 -6.05
N GLU A 54 -3.91 -2.01 -5.58
CA GLU A 54 -4.13 -2.81 -4.38
C GLU A 54 -3.58 -4.25 -4.53
N GLU A 55 -3.73 -4.87 -5.71
CA GLU A 55 -3.15 -6.20 -5.98
C GLU A 55 -1.63 -6.18 -6.01
N TYR A 56 -1.02 -5.17 -6.63
CA TYR A 56 0.43 -5.00 -6.60
C TYR A 56 0.97 -4.70 -5.19
N ALA A 57 0.23 -3.95 -4.37
CA ALA A 57 0.58 -3.73 -2.98
C ALA A 57 0.59 -5.04 -2.16
N LYS A 58 -0.35 -5.96 -2.40
CA LYS A 58 -0.30 -7.32 -1.81
C LYS A 58 0.93 -8.08 -2.28
N ALA A 59 1.21 -8.03 -3.58
CA ALA A 59 2.39 -8.67 -4.17
C ALA A 59 3.69 -8.14 -3.52
N PHE A 60 3.75 -6.84 -3.23
CA PHE A 60 4.88 -6.23 -2.54
C PHE A 60 5.02 -6.72 -1.09
N LEU A 61 3.92 -6.77 -0.32
CA LEU A 61 3.96 -7.32 1.04
C LEU A 61 4.40 -8.79 1.06
N LEU A 62 3.92 -9.60 0.12
CA LEU A 62 4.35 -11.00 -0.03
C LEU A 62 5.83 -11.10 -0.41
N PHE A 63 6.32 -10.20 -1.28
CA PHE A 63 7.73 -10.11 -1.61
C PHE A 63 8.58 -9.78 -0.38
N LEU A 64 8.16 -8.84 0.47
CA LEU A 64 8.87 -8.51 1.72
C LEU A 64 8.94 -9.71 2.67
N VAL A 65 7.92 -10.59 2.70
CA VAL A 65 7.99 -11.84 3.48
C VAL A 65 8.97 -12.82 2.86
N ARG A 66 8.95 -12.96 1.52
CA ARG A 66 9.84 -13.88 0.80
C ARG A 66 11.31 -13.53 0.99
N GLU A 67 11.64 -12.24 1.00
CA GLU A 67 13.00 -11.72 1.21
C GLU A 67 13.36 -11.52 2.71
N ASP A 68 12.58 -12.10 3.63
CA ASP A 68 12.79 -12.05 5.08
C ASP A 68 12.95 -10.60 5.63
N VAL A 69 12.23 -9.64 5.02
CA VAL A 69 12.17 -8.25 5.48
C VAL A 69 11.13 -8.10 6.59
N ILE A 70 9.99 -8.79 6.44
CA ILE A 70 8.91 -8.83 7.43
C ILE A 70 8.49 -10.28 7.68
N ARG A 71 8.11 -10.60 8.92
CA ARG A 71 7.66 -11.95 9.27
C ARG A 71 6.19 -12.17 8.90
N TRP A 72 5.88 -13.34 8.35
CA TRP A 72 4.51 -13.76 8.13
C TRP A 72 3.73 -13.84 9.45
N SER A 73 2.50 -13.31 9.44
CA SER A 73 1.59 -13.39 10.59
C SER A 73 0.13 -13.27 10.13
N PRO A 74 -0.85 -13.72 10.94
CA PRO A 74 -2.26 -13.50 10.67
C PRO A 74 -2.63 -12.00 10.54
N TYR A 75 -1.91 -11.13 11.23
CA TYR A 75 -2.11 -9.68 11.17
C TYR A 75 -1.57 -9.06 9.88
N LEU A 76 -0.48 -9.61 9.34
CA LEU A 76 -0.02 -9.25 8.00
C LEU A 76 -1.01 -9.72 6.94
N LEU A 77 -1.58 -10.92 7.09
CA LEU A 77 -2.66 -11.40 6.22
C LEU A 77 -3.89 -10.49 6.31
N ARG A 78 -4.27 -10.02 7.50
CA ARG A 78 -5.32 -9.01 7.68
C ARG A 78 -4.95 -7.69 6.99
N ALA A 79 -3.69 -7.24 7.08
CA ALA A 79 -3.24 -6.03 6.40
C ALA A 79 -3.35 -6.14 4.87
N MET A 80 -3.02 -7.30 4.29
CA MET A 80 -3.20 -7.54 2.85
C MET A 80 -4.67 -7.52 2.40
N ASN A 81 -5.62 -7.69 3.32
CA ASN A 81 -7.06 -7.59 3.04
C ASN A 81 -7.66 -6.22 3.37
N ASP A 82 -6.90 -5.32 3.99
CA ASP A 82 -7.35 -3.98 4.39
C ASP A 82 -6.95 -2.97 3.30
N HIS A 83 -7.93 -2.23 2.75
CA HIS A 83 -7.70 -1.28 1.67
C HIS A 83 -6.74 -0.14 2.06
N ILE A 84 -6.84 0.35 3.30
CA ILE A 84 -5.99 1.42 3.81
C ILE A 84 -4.54 0.93 3.89
N CYS A 85 -4.30 -0.28 4.42
CA CYS A 85 -2.96 -0.85 4.47
C CYS A 85 -2.33 -0.95 3.07
N LYS A 86 -3.09 -1.40 2.07
CA LYS A 86 -2.60 -1.49 0.68
C LYS A 86 -2.28 -0.11 0.07
N GLN A 87 -3.08 0.90 0.39
CA GLN A 87 -2.81 2.27 -0.04
C GLN A 87 -1.57 2.87 0.64
N LEU A 88 -1.34 2.59 1.93
CA LEU A 88 -0.11 2.98 2.64
C LEU A 88 1.12 2.33 2.01
N VAL A 89 1.02 1.04 1.64
CA VAL A 89 2.07 0.33 0.90
C VAL A 89 2.29 0.97 -0.47
N GLY A 90 1.22 1.45 -1.12
CA GLY A 90 1.30 2.21 -2.37
C GLY A 90 2.26 3.41 -2.25
N THR A 91 2.18 4.20 -1.18
CA THR A 91 3.10 5.31 -0.93
C THR A 91 4.58 4.88 -0.92
N VAL A 92 4.86 3.68 -0.41
CA VAL A 92 6.22 3.11 -0.43
C VAL A 92 6.63 2.70 -1.85
N ILE A 93 5.72 2.11 -2.62
CA ILE A 93 5.98 1.73 -4.01
C ILE A 93 6.24 2.96 -4.88
N GLU A 94 5.41 4.02 -4.76
CA GLU A 94 5.58 5.31 -5.46
C GLU A 94 6.90 6.00 -5.11
N TYR A 95 7.41 5.77 -3.89
CA TYR A 95 8.72 6.25 -3.50
C TYR A 95 9.86 5.48 -4.18
N ILE A 96 9.76 4.15 -4.21
CA ILE A 96 10.78 3.28 -4.80
C ILE A 96 10.85 3.47 -6.32
N ASN A 97 9.70 3.62 -6.96
CA ASN A 97 9.52 3.74 -8.40
C ASN A 97 8.55 4.90 -8.71
N PRO A 98 9.02 6.16 -8.69
CA PRO A 98 8.17 7.29 -9.08
C PRO A 98 7.75 7.17 -10.56
N LEU A 99 6.73 7.93 -10.94
CA LEU A 99 6.26 8.01 -12.33
C LEU A 99 7.38 8.55 -13.24
N GLU A 100 7.41 8.09 -14.48
CA GLU A 100 8.43 8.47 -15.46
C GLU A 100 8.36 9.95 -15.85
N ASP A 101 7.18 10.56 -15.70
CA ASP A 101 6.89 11.97 -15.98
C ASP A 101 6.96 12.87 -14.73
N GLU A 102 7.57 12.40 -13.63
CA GLU A 102 7.84 13.23 -12.46
C GLU A 102 8.55 14.54 -12.88
N SER A 103 7.97 15.67 -12.50
CA SER A 103 8.56 16.97 -12.82
C SER A 103 9.85 17.20 -12.02
N GLU A 104 10.76 18.02 -12.55
CA GLU A 104 11.99 18.40 -11.84
C GLU A 104 11.69 19.03 -10.48
N GLU A 105 10.62 19.82 -10.38
CA GLU A 105 10.18 20.44 -9.13
C GLU A 105 9.75 19.42 -8.08
N GLU A 106 9.01 18.38 -8.47
CA GLU A 106 8.61 17.28 -7.59
C GLU A 106 9.81 16.46 -7.15
N MET A 107 10.73 16.15 -8.07
CA MET A 107 11.97 15.46 -7.75
C MET A 107 12.81 16.26 -6.75
N VAL A 108 12.99 17.57 -6.97
CA VAL A 108 13.75 18.46 -6.07
C VAL A 108 13.06 18.56 -4.72
N LYS A 109 11.74 18.70 -4.68
CA LYS A 109 10.97 18.73 -3.43
C LYS A 109 11.18 17.45 -2.63
N ARG A 110 11.10 16.29 -3.29
CA ARG A 110 11.31 14.96 -2.67
C ARG A 110 12.73 14.82 -2.10
N ILE A 111 13.75 15.21 -2.86
CA ILE A 111 15.15 15.20 -2.40
C ILE A 111 15.35 16.12 -1.19
N ARG A 112 14.75 17.32 -1.21
CA ARG A 112 14.80 18.22 -0.06
C ARG A 112 14.17 17.59 1.18
N GLU A 113 13.00 16.96 1.03
CA GLU A 113 12.33 16.27 2.13
C GLU A 113 13.20 15.15 2.72
N GLU A 114 13.85 14.33 1.87
CA GLU A 114 14.79 13.29 2.32
C GLU A 114 15.96 13.85 3.14
N VAL A 115 16.59 14.92 2.65
CA VAL A 115 17.76 15.54 3.29
C VAL A 115 17.36 16.20 4.61
N MET A 116 16.23 16.91 4.64
CA MET A 116 15.79 17.66 5.81
C MET A 116 15.36 16.76 6.97
N CYS A 117 14.80 15.57 6.68
CA CYS A 117 14.28 14.69 7.74
C CYS A 117 15.36 13.83 8.40
N GLY A 118 16.54 13.66 7.78
CA GLY A 118 17.63 12.84 8.32
C GLY A 118 17.34 11.34 8.42
N LEU A 119 16.15 10.89 8.00
CA LEU A 119 15.71 9.49 8.03
C LEU A 119 16.20 8.68 6.82
N GLY A 120 16.76 9.35 5.81
CA GLY A 120 17.14 8.73 4.54
C GLY A 120 15.96 8.35 3.63
N ILE A 121 14.73 8.71 4.04
CA ILE A 121 13.48 8.59 3.27
C ILE A 121 12.58 9.81 3.56
N PRO A 122 11.63 10.16 2.66
CA PRO A 122 10.68 11.24 2.89
C PRO A 122 9.76 10.95 4.09
N LEU A 123 9.36 12.00 4.83
CA LEU A 123 8.53 11.87 6.03
C LEU A 123 7.20 11.16 5.74
N ALA A 124 6.54 11.49 4.63
CA ALA A 124 5.29 10.84 4.25
C ALA A 124 5.44 9.31 4.06
N VAL A 125 6.59 8.85 3.57
CA VAL A 125 6.89 7.42 3.41
C VAL A 125 7.17 6.78 4.76
N ALA A 126 7.98 7.44 5.60
CA ALA A 126 8.27 6.99 6.96
C ALA A 126 6.99 6.83 7.79
N ASP A 127 6.08 7.81 7.70
CA ASP A 127 4.80 7.81 8.41
C ASP A 127 3.85 6.77 7.85
N ALA A 128 3.79 6.56 6.53
CA ALA A 128 2.99 5.50 5.95
C ALA A 128 3.40 4.11 6.48
N ILE A 129 4.71 3.85 6.58
CA ILE A 129 5.25 2.61 7.15
C ILE A 129 4.96 2.53 8.65
N SER A 130 5.09 3.63 9.38
CA SER A 130 4.83 3.71 10.82
C SER A 130 3.36 3.47 11.16
N ILE A 131 2.43 4.06 10.41
CA ILE A 131 0.99 3.83 10.52
C ILE A 131 0.67 2.36 10.21
N LEU A 132 1.20 1.82 9.11
CA LEU A 132 1.02 0.41 8.78
C LEU A 132 1.48 -0.51 9.93
N ARG A 133 2.66 -0.24 10.48
CA ARG A 133 3.29 -1.08 11.51
C ARG A 133 2.61 -0.97 12.87
N HIS A 134 2.39 0.25 13.35
CA HIS A 134 1.97 0.51 14.73
C HIS A 134 0.46 0.70 14.85
N GLU A 135 -0.13 1.52 13.98
CA GLU A 135 -1.55 1.86 14.06
C GLU A 135 -2.45 0.78 13.48
N LYS A 136 -2.01 0.10 12.42
CA LYS A 136 -2.78 -0.99 11.82
C LYS A 136 -2.40 -2.32 12.44
N ILE A 137 -1.20 -2.82 12.15
CA ILE A 137 -0.77 -4.15 12.61
C ILE A 137 -0.60 -4.18 14.13
N GLY A 138 0.07 -3.18 14.73
CA GLY A 138 0.32 -3.11 16.16
C GLY A 138 -0.95 -3.13 17.01
N ARG A 139 -1.97 -2.35 16.64
CA ARG A 139 -3.30 -2.38 17.30
C ARG A 139 -4.03 -3.70 17.16
N TRP A 140 -3.82 -4.45 16.08
CA TRP A 140 -4.43 -5.79 15.97
C TRP A 140 -3.68 -6.83 16.78
N VAL A 141 -2.36 -6.68 16.92
CA VAL A 141 -1.51 -7.54 17.76
C VAL A 141 -1.80 -7.31 19.24
N SER A 142 -1.93 -6.05 19.66
CA SER A 142 -2.14 -5.68 21.06
C SER A 142 -3.52 -5.08 21.25
N ASN A 143 -4.33 -5.73 22.09
CA ASN A 143 -5.66 -5.22 22.49
C ASN A 143 -5.58 -3.86 23.23
N ASN A 144 -4.40 -3.44 23.69
CA ASN A 144 -4.18 -2.23 24.49
C ASN A 144 -3.12 -1.29 23.87
N TRP A 145 -2.86 -1.37 22.56
CA TRP A 145 -1.90 -0.45 21.93
C TRP A 145 -2.40 0.99 21.99
N GLN A 146 -1.67 1.82 22.72
CA GLN A 146 -1.88 3.25 22.80
C GLN A 146 -0.55 3.95 22.96
N TRP A 147 -0.34 5.02 22.21
CA TRP A 147 0.81 5.89 22.42
C TRP A 147 0.65 6.69 23.71
N SER A 148 1.75 6.90 24.43
CA SER A 148 1.78 7.83 25.56
C SER A 148 1.47 9.26 25.11
N GLU A 149 1.96 9.62 23.93
CA GLU A 149 1.65 10.88 23.23
C GLU A 149 1.32 10.54 21.77
N PRO A 150 0.21 11.04 21.20
CA PRO A 150 -0.14 10.75 19.82
C PRO A 150 0.96 11.20 18.86
N PRO A 151 1.42 10.34 17.94
CA PRO A 151 2.40 10.73 16.93
C PRO A 151 1.81 11.76 15.97
N ASP A 152 2.62 12.75 15.61
CA ASP A 152 2.28 13.77 14.62
C ASP A 152 2.71 13.31 13.23
N TYR A 153 1.82 12.58 12.55
CA TYR A 153 2.07 12.05 11.21
C TYR A 153 1.87 13.12 10.13
N ALA A 154 2.67 13.06 9.07
CA ALA A 154 2.54 13.91 7.91
C ALA A 154 1.16 13.76 7.24
N ALA A 155 0.59 14.90 6.85
CA ALA A 155 -0.75 14.98 6.26
C ALA A 155 -1.01 14.00 5.09
N PRO A 156 -0.07 13.75 4.15
CA PRO A 156 -0.29 12.77 3.08
C PRO A 156 -0.57 11.35 3.60
N ALA A 157 0.18 10.90 4.61
CA ALA A 157 0.02 9.57 5.21
C ALA A 157 -1.28 9.49 6.04
N LEU A 158 -1.61 10.57 6.77
CA LEU A 158 -2.88 10.67 7.52
C LEU A 158 -4.10 10.60 6.59
N HIS A 159 -4.11 11.32 5.47
CA HIS A 159 -5.23 11.27 4.53
C HIS A 159 -5.51 9.85 4.01
N ILE A 160 -4.46 9.04 3.82
CA ILE A 160 -4.61 7.63 3.46
C ILE A 160 -5.18 6.85 4.64
N ALA A 161 -4.64 7.04 5.84
CA ALA A 161 -5.10 6.37 7.05
C ALA A 161 -6.57 6.65 7.39
N GLU A 162 -7.07 7.85 7.06
CA GLU A 162 -8.47 8.28 7.20
C GLU A 162 -9.39 7.76 6.09
N GLY A 163 -8.84 7.02 5.12
CA GLY A 163 -9.60 6.38 4.04
C GLY A 163 -10.02 7.33 2.92
N LYS A 164 -9.33 8.47 2.72
CA LYS A 164 -9.70 9.42 1.66
C LYS A 164 -9.65 8.80 0.27
N ARG A 165 -8.64 7.97 -0.02
CA ARG A 165 -8.51 7.26 -1.32
C ARG A 165 -9.55 6.16 -1.46
N ASP A 166 -9.84 5.41 -0.39
CA ASP A 166 -10.93 4.43 -0.44
C ASP A 166 -12.29 5.10 -0.69
N ARG A 167 -12.54 6.27 -0.08
CA ARG A 167 -13.74 7.07 -0.34
C ARG A 167 -13.83 7.52 -1.79
N LEU A 168 -12.72 7.95 -2.41
CA LEU A 168 -12.69 8.30 -3.84
C LEU A 168 -13.13 7.12 -4.71
N LYS A 169 -12.59 5.93 -4.45
CA LYS A 169 -12.96 4.68 -5.14
C LYS A 169 -14.45 4.33 -4.93
N GLN A 170 -14.97 4.50 -3.71
CA GLN A 170 -16.38 4.26 -3.40
C GLN A 170 -17.30 5.27 -4.11
N ASP A 171 -16.95 6.57 -4.07
CA ASP A 171 -17.72 7.65 -4.70
C ASP A 171 -17.73 7.53 -6.24
N ALA A 172 -16.75 6.85 -6.82
CA ALA A 172 -16.70 6.52 -8.25
C ALA A 172 -17.66 5.39 -8.65
N LEU A 173 -18.01 4.45 -7.75
CA LEU A 173 -18.95 3.37 -8.07
C LEU A 173 -20.37 3.61 -7.54
N TYR A 174 -20.47 4.22 -6.37
CA TYR A 174 -21.70 4.29 -5.60
C TYR A 174 -22.20 5.72 -5.46
N VAL A 175 -23.52 5.86 -5.37
CA VAL A 175 -24.13 7.11 -4.94
C VAL A 175 -24.00 7.21 -3.43
N ARG A 176 -23.27 8.22 -2.95
CA ARG A 176 -23.15 8.47 -1.52
C ARG A 176 -24.34 9.26 -1.03
N ILE A 177 -24.95 8.80 0.06
CA ILE A 177 -26.09 9.45 0.70
C ILE A 177 -25.62 10.19 1.96
N GLY A 178 -25.97 11.47 2.05
CA GLY A 178 -25.69 12.33 3.20
C GLY A 178 -26.56 12.00 4.41
N ARG A 179 -26.23 12.59 5.57
CA ARG A 179 -26.99 12.39 6.81
C ARG A 179 -28.44 12.88 6.72
N ASP A 180 -28.72 13.81 5.80
CA ASP A 180 -30.04 14.36 5.50
C ASP A 180 -30.80 13.54 4.43
N GLY A 181 -30.25 12.39 4.00
CA GLY A 181 -30.86 11.51 3.00
C GLY A 181 -30.65 11.95 1.55
N ARG A 182 -29.92 13.05 1.30
CA ARG A 182 -29.67 13.54 -0.07
C ARG A 182 -28.45 12.87 -0.70
N ALA A 183 -28.46 12.73 -2.02
CA ALA A 183 -27.24 12.33 -2.76
C ALA A 183 -26.18 13.44 -2.63
N VAL A 184 -25.00 13.07 -2.15
CA VAL A 184 -23.85 13.98 -1.94
C VAL A 184 -22.67 13.68 -2.88
N SER A 185 -22.68 12.53 -3.54
CA SER A 185 -21.73 12.18 -4.62
C SER A 185 -22.38 11.20 -5.57
N THR A 186 -22.07 11.31 -6.86
CA THR A 186 -22.53 10.39 -7.91
C THR A 186 -21.35 9.96 -8.79
N PRO A 187 -21.34 8.72 -9.32
CA PRO A 187 -20.29 8.22 -10.21
C PRO A 187 -19.97 9.08 -11.44
N THR A 188 -20.92 9.91 -11.86
CA THR A 188 -20.78 10.83 -13.00
C THR A 188 -19.79 11.97 -12.77
N SER A 189 -19.35 12.22 -11.53
CA SER A 189 -18.38 13.27 -11.22
C SER A 189 -16.92 12.80 -11.21
N ALA A 190 -16.65 11.58 -11.69
CA ALA A 190 -15.28 11.09 -11.78
C ALA A 190 -14.45 11.98 -12.74
N ASN A 191 -13.29 12.42 -12.29
CA ASN A 191 -12.40 13.29 -13.06
C ASN A 191 -11.54 12.43 -14.02
N PRO A 192 -11.57 12.67 -15.34
CA PRO A 192 -10.72 11.96 -16.30
C PRO A 192 -9.22 12.02 -15.95
N MET A 193 -8.72 13.20 -15.55
CA MET A 193 -7.30 13.35 -15.17
C MET A 193 -6.93 12.46 -13.98
N ALA A 194 -7.80 12.39 -12.96
CA ALA A 194 -7.57 11.52 -11.81
C ALA A 194 -7.62 10.04 -12.21
N SER A 195 -8.45 9.67 -13.20
CA SER A 195 -8.47 8.31 -13.73
C SER A 195 -7.18 7.95 -14.46
N ASP A 196 -6.61 8.87 -15.22
CA ASP A 196 -5.36 8.66 -15.95
C ASP A 196 -4.17 8.57 -14.99
N GLU A 197 -4.09 9.48 -14.01
CA GLU A 197 -3.07 9.43 -12.94
C GLU A 197 -3.07 8.10 -12.19
N GLU A 198 -4.26 7.58 -11.84
CA GLU A 198 -4.36 6.29 -11.14
C GLU A 198 -4.01 5.11 -12.06
N PHE A 199 -4.27 5.22 -13.36
CA PHE A 199 -3.88 4.22 -14.34
C PHE A 199 -2.36 4.18 -14.51
N GLU A 200 -1.70 5.32 -14.69
CA GLU A 200 -0.23 5.42 -14.77
C GLU A 200 0.45 4.93 -13.48
N ARG A 201 -0.13 5.27 -12.31
CA ARG A 201 0.34 4.75 -11.02
C ARG A 201 0.26 3.22 -10.97
N ALA A 202 -0.82 2.62 -11.46
CA ALA A 202 -0.95 1.17 -11.53
C ALA A 202 0.11 0.54 -12.47
N TRP A 203 0.40 1.18 -13.61
CA TRP A 203 1.46 0.76 -14.52
C TRP A 203 2.85 0.81 -13.90
N SER A 204 3.17 1.88 -13.18
CA SER A 204 4.43 1.98 -12.43
C SER A 204 4.57 0.85 -11.40
N TYR A 205 3.48 0.51 -10.70
CA TYR A 205 3.49 -0.58 -9.72
C TYR A 205 3.75 -1.93 -10.39
N ARG A 206 3.09 -2.18 -11.53
CA ARG A 206 3.33 -3.38 -12.35
C ARG A 206 4.79 -3.50 -12.73
N HIS A 207 5.40 -2.39 -13.19
CA HIS A 207 6.80 -2.36 -13.61
C HIS A 207 7.75 -2.71 -12.45
N LEU A 208 7.56 -2.08 -11.29
CA LEU A 208 8.36 -2.39 -10.11
C LEU A 208 8.20 -3.86 -9.71
N MET A 209 6.97 -4.35 -9.57
CA MET A 209 6.72 -5.71 -9.12
C MET A 209 7.29 -6.77 -10.06
N SER A 210 7.16 -6.57 -11.37
CA SER A 210 7.76 -7.45 -12.38
C SER A 210 9.28 -7.46 -12.28
N THR A 211 9.89 -6.30 -12.02
CA THR A 211 11.34 -6.18 -11.84
C THR A 211 11.82 -6.89 -10.56
N LEU A 212 11.13 -6.68 -9.44
CA LEU A 212 11.43 -7.33 -8.17
C LEU A 212 11.30 -8.85 -8.24
N LEU A 213 10.24 -9.35 -8.88
CA LEU A 213 10.03 -10.79 -9.03
C LEU A 213 11.14 -11.44 -9.86
N ARG A 214 11.54 -10.82 -10.98
CA ARG A 214 12.56 -11.35 -11.89
C ARG A 214 13.98 -11.25 -11.35
N LYS A 215 14.33 -10.13 -10.70
CA LYS A 215 15.70 -9.83 -10.26
C LYS A 215 15.96 -10.14 -8.78
N GLY A 216 14.92 -10.39 -7.99
CA GLY A 216 15.03 -10.55 -6.53
C GLY A 216 15.30 -9.23 -5.79
N GLY A 217 15.23 -8.07 -6.48
CA GLY A 217 15.51 -6.78 -5.88
C GLY A 217 15.53 -5.63 -6.89
N HIS A 218 15.87 -4.44 -6.39
CA HIS A 218 15.99 -3.21 -7.18
C HIS A 218 17.29 -2.47 -6.83
N SER A 219 17.96 -1.88 -7.80
CA SER A 219 19.29 -1.28 -7.61
C SER A 219 19.25 0.17 -7.09
N SER A 220 18.07 0.77 -6.94
CA SER A 220 17.96 2.15 -6.46
C SER A 220 18.28 2.27 -4.97
N SER A 221 18.93 3.36 -4.58
CA SER A 221 19.13 3.71 -3.17
C SER A 221 17.80 3.82 -2.42
N ARG A 222 16.76 4.36 -3.08
CA ARG A 222 15.39 4.45 -2.54
C ARG A 222 14.84 3.10 -2.11
N TYR A 223 15.03 2.06 -2.93
CA TYR A 223 14.64 0.70 -2.58
C TYR A 223 15.38 0.21 -1.32
N GLN A 224 16.70 0.40 -1.27
CA GLN A 224 17.50 -0.02 -0.13
C GLN A 224 17.08 0.70 1.16
N ASN A 225 16.91 2.02 1.10
CA ASN A 225 16.50 2.85 2.22
C ASN A 225 15.10 2.46 2.74
N ALA A 226 14.14 2.24 1.83
CA ALA A 226 12.80 1.82 2.20
C ALA A 226 12.81 0.43 2.87
N LEU A 227 13.52 -0.55 2.30
CA LEU A 227 13.62 -1.89 2.89
C LEU A 227 14.33 -1.89 4.24
N GLU A 228 15.39 -1.11 4.38
CA GLU A 228 16.10 -0.99 5.65
C GLU A 228 15.21 -0.37 6.73
N PHE A 229 14.46 0.68 6.39
CA PHE A 229 13.52 1.30 7.30
C PHE A 229 12.38 0.36 7.72
N ILE A 230 11.77 -0.35 6.76
CA ILE A 230 10.76 -1.39 7.04
C ILE A 230 11.36 -2.46 7.95
N ARG A 231 12.53 -3.00 7.62
CA ARG A 231 13.19 -4.04 8.41
C ARG A 231 13.40 -3.58 9.86
N LYS A 232 13.92 -2.36 10.06
CA LYS A 232 14.12 -1.79 11.41
C LYS A 232 12.80 -1.69 12.18
N LEU A 233 11.75 -1.14 11.57
CA LEU A 233 10.45 -0.98 12.23
C LEU A 233 9.75 -2.32 12.53
N PHE A 234 9.89 -3.31 11.65
CA PHE A 234 9.26 -4.62 11.84
C PHE A 234 10.09 -5.57 12.73
N ALA A 235 11.39 -5.34 12.89
CA ALA A 235 12.26 -6.09 13.80
C ALA A 235 11.92 -5.90 15.29
N HIS A 236 11.30 -4.77 15.67
CA HIS A 236 11.10 -4.36 17.08
C HIS A 236 9.96 -5.09 17.83
N TYR A 237 9.58 -6.31 17.44
CA TYR A 237 8.75 -7.17 18.29
C TYR A 237 9.40 -8.55 18.45
N PRO A 238 9.99 -8.83 19.64
CA PRO A 238 10.00 -10.19 20.16
C PRO A 238 8.54 -10.64 20.26
N GLU A 239 8.29 -11.92 20.09
CA GLU A 239 7.01 -12.55 20.43
C GLU A 239 6.70 -12.27 21.91
N ALA A 240 5.99 -11.17 22.18
CA ALA A 240 5.46 -10.89 23.50
C ALA A 240 4.34 -11.92 23.74
N HIS A 241 4.69 -12.96 24.50
CA HIS A 241 3.78 -13.88 25.19
C HIS A 241 2.81 -14.69 24.31
N VAL A 242 3.33 -15.77 23.71
CA VAL A 242 2.59 -17.06 23.72
C VAL A 242 3.29 -18.00 24.70
N MET A 243 3.41 -17.53 25.94
CA MET A 243 3.76 -18.30 27.14
C MET A 243 3.11 -17.53 28.30
N ARG A 244 2.14 -18.19 28.98
CA ARG A 244 1.27 -17.75 30.11
C ARG A 244 -0.03 -17.08 29.64
N ASN A 245 -1.25 -17.60 29.85
CA ASN A 245 -1.76 -18.65 30.74
C ASN A 245 -2.75 -19.57 30.02
#